data_AF-A0A2A4TA27-F1
#
_entry.id   AF-A0A2A4TA27-F1
#
_cell.length_a   1.000
_cell.length_b   1.000
_cell.length_c   1.000
_cell.angle_alpha   90.00
_cell.angle_beta   90.00
_cell.angle_gamma   90.00
#
_symmetry.space_group_name_H-M   'P 1'
#
loop_
_entity.id
_entity.type
_entity.pdbx_description
1 polymer ?
#
loop_
_entity_poly.entity_id
_entity_poly.type
_entity_poly.pdbx_seq_one_letter_code
_entity_poly.pdbx_strand_id
1 'polypeptide(L)'
;MKIKDIQSIVNRIIEELVPNFTQKGLLIVSPISDGILRGFSFEGSSFNKESFYVDVFVQPLYVPGEVIDFNLGRRILGENSSDRWELNEKNVFEKLFFAIKSQGLPVVNVETPEALCSWIDSLPPVGDVYSKQAKAYSLAYTGRFDEAIAELASLKLALDLKVPWMVVIDQRADQLLELLRKNPSSVNEKMKVWSKETLGRLKL
;
A
#
# COMPACT_ATOMS: atom_id res chain seq x y z
N MET A 1 25.56 -3.41 1.24
CA MET A 1 24.45 -3.57 0.30
C MET A 1 24.96 -3.24 -1.10
N LYS A 2 24.82 -4.14 -2.07
CA LYS A 2 25.20 -3.87 -3.46
C LYS A 2 24.07 -3.19 -4.23
N ILE A 3 23.81 -1.93 -3.92
CA ILE A 3 22.68 -1.16 -4.47
C ILE A 3 22.67 -1.15 -6.01
N LYS A 4 23.85 -1.07 -6.63
CA LYS A 4 23.96 -1.07 -8.10
C LYS A 4 23.45 -2.36 -8.75
N ASP A 5 23.64 -3.50 -8.10
CA ASP A 5 23.22 -4.79 -8.63
C ASP A 5 21.70 -4.95 -8.51
N ILE A 6 21.12 -4.55 -7.36
CA ILE A 6 19.67 -4.47 -7.19
C ILE A 6 19.08 -3.50 -8.23
N GLN A 7 19.71 -2.33 -8.41
CA GLN A 7 19.28 -1.34 -9.39
C GLN A 7 19.27 -1.90 -10.81
N SER A 8 20.26 -2.72 -11.18
CA SER A 8 20.31 -3.40 -12.47
C SER A 8 19.13 -4.36 -12.66
N ILE A 9 18.74 -5.09 -11.61
CA ILE A 9 17.56 -5.96 -11.63
C ILE A 9 16.28 -5.13 -11.79
N VAL A 10 16.14 -4.05 -11.01
CA VAL A 10 14.98 -3.14 -11.08
C VAL A 10 14.83 -2.54 -12.47
N ASN A 11 15.92 -2.06 -13.08
CA ASN A 11 15.91 -1.50 -14.43
C ASN A 11 15.40 -2.54 -15.46
N ARG A 12 15.85 -3.78 -15.34
CA ARG A 12 15.44 -4.86 -16.24
C ARG A 12 13.97 -5.27 -16.01
N ILE A 13 13.47 -5.17 -14.77
CA ILE A 13 12.06 -5.43 -14.45
C ILE A 13 11.17 -4.32 -15.02
N ILE A 14 11.52 -3.05 -14.86
CA ILE A 14 10.69 -1.94 -15.37
C ILE A 14 10.57 -1.99 -16.89
N GLU A 15 11.64 -2.38 -17.60
CA GLU A 15 11.64 -2.57 -19.06
C GLU A 15 10.58 -3.58 -19.53
N GLU A 16 10.25 -4.55 -18.68
CA GLU A 16 9.21 -5.55 -18.98
C GLU A 16 7.81 -5.14 -18.50
N LEU A 17 7.70 -4.12 -17.64
CA LEU A 17 6.44 -3.63 -17.08
C LEU A 17 5.92 -2.35 -17.78
N VAL A 18 6.78 -1.62 -18.49
CA VAL A 18 6.38 -0.44 -19.30
C VAL A 18 5.35 -0.82 -20.39
N PRO A 19 4.47 0.11 -20.80
CA PRO A 19 4.48 1.56 -20.50
C PRO A 19 3.81 1.96 -19.19
N ASN A 20 3.19 1.02 -18.46
CA ASN A 20 2.27 1.36 -17.38
C ASN A 20 2.94 1.66 -16.04
N PHE A 21 4.26 1.75 -15.97
CA PHE A 21 4.96 1.91 -14.69
C PHE A 21 6.06 2.96 -14.80
N THR A 22 6.34 3.63 -13.68
CA THR A 22 7.44 4.58 -13.53
C THR A 22 8.39 4.11 -12.44
N GLN A 23 9.69 4.35 -12.62
CA GLN A 23 10.72 3.99 -11.65
C GLN A 23 11.27 5.24 -10.95
N LYS A 24 11.48 5.13 -9.63
CA LYS A 24 12.21 6.08 -8.82
C LYS A 24 13.21 5.36 -7.91
N GLY A 25 14.47 5.30 -8.34
CA GLY A 25 15.49 4.52 -7.63
C GLY A 25 15.12 3.04 -7.59
N LEU A 26 14.92 2.50 -6.39
CA LEU A 26 14.52 1.11 -6.13
C LEU A 26 12.99 0.94 -5.96
N LEU A 27 12.21 1.97 -6.30
CA LEU A 27 10.76 1.95 -6.29
C LEU A 27 10.25 1.87 -7.73
N ILE A 28 9.27 1.00 -7.98
CA ILE A 28 8.48 0.95 -9.21
C ILE A 28 7.03 1.25 -8.85
N VAL A 29 6.41 2.24 -9.48
CA VAL A 29 5.02 2.65 -9.19
C VAL A 29 4.16 2.56 -10.45
N SER A 30 2.91 2.12 -10.28
CA SER A 30 1.89 2.23 -11.33
C SER A 30 1.26 3.64 -11.31
N PRO A 31 0.53 4.05 -12.37
CA PRO A 31 -0.01 5.40 -12.47
C PRO A 31 -1.19 5.50 -11.52
N ILE A 32 -1.21 6.51 -10.65
CA ILE A 32 -2.25 6.68 -9.63
C ILE A 32 -3.65 6.64 -10.27
N SER A 33 -4.48 5.73 -9.81
CA SER A 33 -5.85 5.50 -10.28
C SER A 33 -6.78 5.67 -9.10
N ASP A 34 -7.77 6.55 -9.24
CA ASP A 34 -8.78 6.88 -8.23
C ASP A 34 -8.25 7.02 -6.78
N GLY A 35 -7.13 7.75 -6.65
CA GLY A 35 -6.51 8.00 -5.35
C GLY A 35 -5.73 6.81 -4.78
N ILE A 36 -5.52 5.73 -5.53
CA ILE A 36 -4.74 4.56 -5.09
C ILE A 36 -3.32 4.61 -5.70
N LEU A 37 -2.31 4.60 -4.84
CA LEU A 37 -0.92 4.37 -5.23
C LEU A 37 -0.61 2.88 -5.11
N ARG A 38 0.02 2.27 -6.12
CA ARG A 38 0.46 0.86 -6.06
C ARG A 38 1.86 0.72 -6.62
N GLY A 39 2.56 -0.33 -6.23
CA GLY A 39 3.88 -0.57 -6.78
C GLY A 39 4.68 -1.67 -6.09
N PHE A 40 5.97 -1.64 -6.38
CA PHE A 40 6.98 -2.52 -5.83
C PHE A 40 8.11 -1.71 -5.19
N SER A 41 8.55 -2.11 -4.00
CA SER A 41 9.73 -1.54 -3.34
C SER A 41 10.81 -2.62 -3.20
N PHE A 42 12.03 -2.29 -3.59
CA PHE A 42 13.18 -3.19 -3.48
C PHE A 42 14.13 -2.69 -2.40
N GLU A 43 14.39 -3.52 -1.41
CA GLU A 43 15.19 -3.17 -0.24
C GLU A 43 16.31 -4.17 -0.05
N GLY A 44 17.57 -3.72 -0.04
CA GLY A 44 18.66 -4.63 0.31
C GLY A 44 18.69 -4.94 1.80
N SER A 45 19.19 -6.12 2.15
CA SER A 45 19.31 -6.55 3.53
C SER A 45 20.43 -5.78 4.26
N SER A 46 20.14 -5.38 5.51
CA SER A 46 21.13 -4.80 6.42
C SER A 46 22.13 -5.83 6.95
N PHE A 47 21.74 -7.11 6.96
CA PHE A 47 22.53 -8.21 7.51
C PHE A 47 23.35 -8.96 6.46
N ASN A 48 22.88 -9.02 5.21
CA ASN A 48 23.59 -9.67 4.11
C ASN A 48 23.62 -8.74 2.88
N LYS A 49 24.82 -8.41 2.42
CA LYS A 49 25.00 -7.50 1.28
C LYS A 49 24.58 -8.10 -0.06
N GLU A 50 24.46 -9.42 -0.13
CA GLU A 50 24.01 -10.17 -1.31
C GLU A 50 22.50 -10.40 -1.32
N SER A 51 21.79 -10.15 -0.20
CA SER A 51 20.35 -10.38 -0.14
C SER A 51 19.55 -9.10 -0.27
N PHE A 52 18.34 -9.23 -0.79
CA PHE A 52 17.35 -8.18 -0.85
C PHE A 52 15.94 -8.74 -0.70
N TYR A 53 14.98 -7.83 -0.59
CA TYR A 53 13.59 -8.11 -0.38
C TYR A 53 12.78 -7.25 -1.36
N VAL A 54 11.59 -7.74 -1.72
CA VAL A 54 10.68 -7.03 -2.63
C VAL A 54 9.31 -6.99 -1.98
N ASP A 55 8.79 -5.80 -1.70
CA ASP A 55 7.40 -5.62 -1.29
C ASP A 55 6.55 -5.24 -2.48
N VAL A 56 5.33 -5.79 -2.53
CA VAL A 56 4.24 -5.20 -3.30
C VAL A 56 3.30 -4.49 -2.35
N PHE A 57 2.80 -3.32 -2.74
CA PHE A 57 1.96 -2.49 -1.88
C PHE A 57 0.83 -1.80 -2.63
N VAL A 58 -0.20 -1.45 -1.86
CA VAL A 58 -1.35 -0.61 -2.23
C VAL A 58 -1.49 0.45 -1.15
N GLN A 59 -1.58 1.72 -1.50
CA GLN A 59 -1.71 2.81 -0.53
C GLN A 59 -2.80 3.79 -1.00
N PRO A 60 -3.96 3.84 -0.33
CA PRO A 60 -4.97 4.84 -0.61
C PRO A 60 -4.48 6.22 -0.15
N LEU A 61 -4.30 7.15 -1.09
CA LEU A 61 -3.76 8.50 -0.82
C LEU A 61 -4.75 9.37 -0.02
N TYR A 62 -6.04 9.06 -0.08
CA TYR A 62 -7.06 9.68 0.77
C TYR A 62 -7.00 9.22 2.23
N VAL A 63 -6.13 8.26 2.59
CA VAL A 63 -5.73 8.01 3.98
C VAL A 63 -4.47 8.84 4.25
N PRO A 64 -4.52 9.84 5.16
CA PRO A 64 -3.39 10.74 5.36
C PRO A 64 -2.11 10.03 5.83
N GLY A 65 -1.06 10.09 5.01
CA GLY A 65 0.25 9.52 5.28
C GLY A 65 1.39 10.50 5.02
N GLU A 66 2.58 10.19 5.55
CA GLU A 66 3.81 10.98 5.33
C GLU A 66 4.87 10.22 4.53
N VAL A 67 4.77 8.90 4.49
CA VAL A 67 5.73 8.00 3.84
C VAL A 67 4.96 6.95 3.04
N ILE A 68 5.67 6.31 2.11
CA ILE A 68 5.18 5.06 1.53
C ILE A 68 5.29 4.01 2.62
N ASP A 69 4.16 3.41 2.96
CA ASP A 69 4.10 2.33 3.92
C ASP A 69 3.67 1.03 3.22
N PHE A 70 4.11 -0.08 3.79
CA PHE A 70 3.91 -1.42 3.21
C PHE A 70 2.90 -2.23 4.03
N ASN A 71 2.08 -1.58 4.86
CA ASN A 71 1.11 -2.26 5.71
C ASN A 71 0.00 -2.94 4.89
N LEU A 72 -0.38 -2.31 3.78
CA LEU A 72 -1.31 -2.83 2.80
C LEU A 72 -0.55 -3.46 1.64
N GLY A 73 0.06 -4.60 1.93
CA GLY A 73 0.98 -5.24 1.01
C GLY A 73 1.52 -6.54 1.54
N ARG A 74 2.54 -7.05 0.87
CA ARG A 74 3.31 -8.21 1.34
C ARG A 74 4.65 -8.30 0.62
N ARG A 75 5.59 -8.99 1.25
CA ARG A 75 6.82 -9.43 0.57
C ARG A 75 6.47 -10.43 -0.52
N ILE A 76 7.11 -10.29 -1.68
CA ILE A 76 7.06 -11.24 -2.79
C ILE A 76 7.95 -12.43 -2.43
N LEU A 77 7.35 -13.62 -2.40
CA LEU A 77 8.03 -14.83 -1.98
C LEU A 77 8.70 -15.52 -3.17
N GLY A 78 9.93 -15.98 -2.99
CA GLY A 78 10.63 -16.86 -3.89
C GLY A 78 10.23 -18.32 -3.68
N GLU A 79 11.07 -19.22 -4.21
CA GLU A 79 10.92 -20.66 -3.99
C GLU A 79 11.00 -21.00 -2.49
N ASN A 80 10.28 -22.04 -2.06
CA ASN A 80 10.16 -22.46 -0.65
C ASN A 80 9.56 -21.41 0.31
N SER A 81 8.77 -20.46 -0.21
CA SER A 81 8.13 -19.40 0.58
C SER A 81 9.10 -18.47 1.30
N SER A 82 10.35 -18.37 0.83
CA SER A 82 11.33 -17.40 1.32
C SER A 82 11.00 -16.01 0.80
N ASP A 83 10.96 -15.00 1.68
CA ASP A 83 10.81 -13.59 1.28
C ASP A 83 12.15 -12.93 0.90
N ARG A 84 13.27 -13.60 1.19
CA ARG A 84 14.62 -13.16 0.89
C ARG A 84 15.07 -13.67 -0.48
N TRP A 85 15.54 -12.75 -1.30
CA TRP A 85 16.13 -12.98 -2.61
C TRP A 85 17.64 -12.78 -2.53
N GLU A 86 18.42 -13.61 -3.24
CA GLU A 86 19.89 -13.53 -3.24
C GLU A 86 20.40 -13.12 -4.63
N LEU A 87 21.24 -12.09 -4.68
CA LEU A 87 21.81 -11.54 -5.93
C LEU A 87 22.66 -12.55 -6.70
N ASN A 88 23.28 -13.50 -5.98
CA ASN A 88 24.11 -14.55 -6.57
C ASN A 88 23.30 -15.81 -6.92
N GLU A 89 21.99 -15.82 -6.67
CA GLU A 89 21.14 -16.94 -7.05
C GLU A 89 21.10 -17.07 -8.58
N LYS A 90 21.25 -18.30 -9.05
CA LYS A 90 21.16 -18.59 -10.48
C LYS A 90 19.76 -18.23 -10.99
N ASN A 91 19.70 -17.44 -12.05
CA ASN A 91 18.46 -16.98 -12.68
C ASN A 91 17.56 -16.16 -11.73
N VAL A 92 18.15 -15.40 -10.79
CA VAL A 92 17.40 -14.57 -9.83
C VAL A 92 16.41 -13.63 -10.54
N PHE A 93 16.79 -13.06 -11.68
CA PHE A 93 15.91 -12.17 -12.44
C PHE A 93 14.67 -12.92 -12.94
N GLU A 94 14.84 -14.05 -13.62
CA GLU A 94 13.74 -14.81 -14.20
C GLU A 94 12.78 -15.33 -13.12
N LYS A 95 13.33 -15.81 -12.00
CA LYS A 95 12.54 -16.27 -10.84
C LYS A 95 11.76 -15.14 -10.19
N LEU A 96 12.43 -14.01 -9.92
CA LEU A 96 11.80 -12.85 -9.31
C LEU A 96 10.72 -12.26 -10.22
N PHE A 97 11.00 -12.16 -11.52
CA PHE A 97 10.03 -11.61 -12.46
C PHE A 97 8.78 -12.51 -12.56
N PHE A 98 8.94 -13.83 -12.54
CA PHE A 98 7.82 -14.76 -12.42
C PHE A 98 7.03 -14.56 -11.12
N ALA A 99 7.71 -14.39 -9.98
CA ALA A 99 7.06 -14.12 -8.69
C ALA A 99 6.30 -12.79 -8.69
N ILE A 100 6.88 -11.73 -9.28
CA ILE A 100 6.20 -10.44 -9.47
C ILE A 100 4.93 -10.60 -10.30
N LYS A 101 4.98 -11.35 -11.41
CA LYS A 101 3.79 -11.60 -12.24
C LYS A 101 2.69 -12.34 -11.50
N SER A 102 3.06 -13.40 -10.76
CA SER A 102 2.10 -14.30 -10.12
C SER A 102 1.55 -13.78 -8.79
N GLN A 103 2.36 -13.08 -8.00
CA GLN A 103 2.00 -12.64 -6.64
C GLN A 103 1.79 -11.14 -6.54
N GLY A 104 2.51 -10.37 -7.36
CA GLY A 104 2.59 -8.92 -7.31
C GLY A 104 1.54 -8.22 -8.17
N LEU A 105 1.49 -8.54 -9.46
CA LEU A 105 0.54 -7.91 -10.38
C LEU A 105 -0.93 -8.00 -9.94
N PRO A 106 -1.43 -9.12 -9.36
CA PRO A 106 -2.78 -9.14 -8.82
C PRO A 106 -3.06 -8.09 -7.75
N VAL A 107 -2.05 -7.71 -6.95
CA VAL A 107 -2.15 -6.67 -5.92
C VAL A 107 -2.09 -5.28 -6.55
N VAL A 108 -1.23 -5.08 -7.55
CA VAL A 108 -1.13 -3.79 -8.27
C VAL A 108 -2.38 -3.48 -9.10
N ASN A 109 -3.18 -4.50 -9.46
CA ASN A 109 -4.46 -4.33 -10.15
C ASN A 109 -5.61 -3.87 -9.22
N VAL A 110 -5.35 -3.59 -7.94
CA VAL A 110 -6.31 -2.99 -7.02
C VAL A 110 -6.39 -1.48 -7.30
N GLU A 111 -7.06 -1.09 -8.38
CA GLU A 111 -6.97 0.28 -8.93
C GLU A 111 -8.03 1.26 -8.43
N THR A 112 -9.01 0.79 -7.65
CA THR A 112 -10.11 1.62 -7.12
C THR A 112 -10.34 1.36 -5.63
N PRO A 113 -10.97 2.30 -4.91
CA PRO A 113 -11.37 2.10 -3.52
C PRO A 113 -12.28 0.88 -3.29
N GLU A 114 -13.21 0.57 -4.21
CA GLU A 114 -14.08 -0.63 -4.12
C GLU A 114 -13.29 -1.93 -4.30
N ALA A 115 -12.34 -1.93 -5.23
CA ALA A 115 -11.42 -3.05 -5.41
C ALA A 115 -10.55 -3.24 -4.16
N LEU A 116 -10.12 -2.14 -3.52
CA LEU A 116 -9.38 -2.18 -2.26
C LEU A 116 -10.20 -2.78 -1.13
N CYS A 117 -11.46 -2.38 -0.96
CA CYS A 117 -12.35 -3.00 0.02
C CYS A 117 -12.49 -4.51 -0.22
N SER A 118 -12.74 -4.89 -1.47
CA SER A 118 -12.92 -6.30 -1.86
C SER A 118 -11.65 -7.12 -1.65
N TRP A 119 -10.49 -6.53 -1.95
CA TRP A 119 -9.19 -7.15 -1.69
C TRP A 119 -8.94 -7.34 -0.20
N ILE A 120 -9.17 -6.32 0.63
CA ILE A 120 -9.05 -6.41 2.09
C ILE A 120 -9.97 -7.50 2.66
N ASP A 121 -11.20 -7.60 2.18
CA ASP A 121 -12.16 -8.63 2.62
C ASP A 121 -11.74 -10.06 2.22
N SER A 122 -10.90 -10.19 1.18
CA SER A 122 -10.33 -11.48 0.77
C SER A 122 -9.09 -11.90 1.58
N LEU A 123 -8.49 -10.97 2.32
CA LEU A 123 -7.35 -11.28 3.18
C LEU A 123 -7.84 -12.02 4.43
N PRO A 124 -7.01 -12.89 5.02
CA PRO A 124 -7.31 -13.45 6.33
C PRO A 124 -7.64 -12.31 7.31
N PRO A 125 -8.63 -12.47 8.20
CA PRO A 125 -9.00 -11.46 9.17
C PRO A 125 -7.86 -11.29 10.18
N VAL A 126 -6.91 -10.43 9.84
CA VAL A 126 -5.89 -9.97 10.76
C VAL A 126 -6.43 -8.70 11.40
N GLY A 127 -6.26 -8.55 12.72
CA GLY A 127 -6.63 -7.35 13.48
C GLY A 127 -5.77 -6.13 13.13
N ASP A 128 -5.38 -6.00 11.87
CA ASP A 128 -4.54 -4.94 11.36
C ASP A 128 -5.34 -3.64 11.26
N VAL A 129 -4.93 -2.67 12.07
CA VAL A 129 -5.55 -1.33 12.13
C VAL A 129 -5.45 -0.60 10.80
N TYR A 130 -4.42 -0.87 9.99
CA TYR A 130 -4.23 -0.23 8.69
C TYR A 130 -5.25 -0.72 7.66
N SER A 131 -5.48 -2.03 7.59
CA SER A 131 -6.55 -2.63 6.77
C SER A 131 -7.93 -2.08 7.13
N LYS A 132 -8.25 -1.99 8.42
CA LYS A 132 -9.51 -1.40 8.89
C LYS A 132 -9.65 0.07 8.51
N GLN A 133 -8.59 0.85 8.70
CA GLN A 133 -8.56 2.26 8.33
C GLN A 133 -8.75 2.45 6.82
N ALA A 134 -8.00 1.72 6.02
CA ALA A 134 -8.07 1.78 4.57
C ALA A 134 -9.45 1.43 4.05
N LYS A 135 -10.06 0.35 4.57
CA LYS A 135 -11.42 -0.05 4.21
C LYS A 135 -12.44 1.01 4.59
N ALA A 136 -12.41 1.50 5.83
CA ALA A 136 -13.32 2.54 6.30
C ALA A 136 -13.27 3.81 5.44
N TYR A 137 -12.08 4.27 5.09
CA TYR A 137 -11.89 5.49 4.31
C TYR A 137 -12.28 5.27 2.85
N SER A 138 -12.06 4.07 2.30
CA SER A 138 -12.48 3.70 0.94
C SER A 138 -14.01 3.62 0.82
N LEU A 139 -14.69 3.08 1.83
CA LEU A 139 -16.15 3.10 1.92
C LEU A 139 -16.68 4.54 1.98
N ALA A 140 -16.04 5.41 2.77
CA ALA A 140 -16.42 6.82 2.84
C ALA A 140 -16.18 7.54 1.49
N TYR A 141 -15.05 7.29 0.83
CA TYR A 141 -14.72 7.86 -0.49
C TYR A 141 -15.73 7.49 -1.57
N THR A 142 -16.28 6.28 -1.50
CA THR A 142 -17.23 5.73 -2.49
C THR A 142 -18.69 6.01 -2.17
N GLY A 143 -18.96 6.81 -1.13
CA GLY A 143 -20.31 7.19 -0.73
C GLY A 143 -21.06 6.12 0.10
N ARG A 144 -20.40 5.03 0.48
CA ARG A 144 -20.99 3.95 1.30
C ARG A 144 -20.93 4.31 2.79
N PHE A 145 -21.63 5.38 3.15
CA PHE A 145 -21.44 6.07 4.43
C PHE A 145 -21.82 5.22 5.66
N ASP A 146 -22.92 4.46 5.61
CA ASP A 146 -23.33 3.62 6.74
C ASP A 146 -22.29 2.53 7.05
N GLU A 147 -21.75 1.92 6.01
CA GLU A 147 -20.70 0.91 6.12
C GLU A 147 -19.39 1.53 6.59
N ALA A 148 -19.04 2.72 6.09
CA ALA A 148 -17.89 3.48 6.56
C ALA A 148 -17.99 3.80 8.05
N ILE A 149 -19.16 4.21 8.55
CA ILE A 149 -19.41 4.48 9.97
C ILE A 149 -19.21 3.21 10.80
N ALA A 150 -19.73 2.07 10.33
CA ALA A 150 -19.56 0.79 11.02
C ALA A 150 -18.09 0.35 11.07
N GLU A 151 -17.35 0.45 9.96
CA GLU A 151 -15.94 0.09 9.92
C GLU A 151 -15.07 1.06 10.74
N LEU A 152 -15.39 2.37 10.76
CA LEU A 152 -14.72 3.35 11.65
C LEU A 152 -14.94 3.02 13.13
N ALA A 153 -16.14 2.59 13.51
CA ALA A 153 -16.39 2.13 14.88
C ALA A 153 -15.56 0.87 15.20
N SER A 154 -15.47 -0.09 14.27
CA SER A 154 -14.62 -1.27 14.43
C SER A 154 -13.14 -0.93 14.52
N LEU A 155 -12.65 0.02 13.70
CA LEU A 155 -11.29 0.55 13.76
C LEU A 155 -10.99 1.10 15.16
N LYS A 156 -11.84 2.00 15.67
CA LYS A 156 -11.62 2.61 17.00
C LYS A 156 -11.53 1.60 18.12
N LEU A 157 -12.28 0.50 18.06
CA LEU A 157 -12.20 -0.61 19.03
C LEU A 157 -10.87 -1.39 18.96
N ALA A 158 -10.19 -1.38 17.81
CA ALA A 158 -8.91 -2.06 17.62
C ALA A 158 -7.69 -1.19 17.99
N LEU A 159 -7.87 0.11 18.23
CA LEU A 159 -6.78 1.02 18.56
C LEU A 159 -6.36 0.89 20.03
N ASP A 160 -5.05 0.77 20.29
CA ASP A 160 -4.47 0.97 21.61
C ASP A 160 -4.04 2.43 21.78
N LEU A 161 -4.85 3.21 22.51
CA LEU A 161 -4.61 4.63 22.73
C LEU A 161 -3.39 4.94 23.62
N LYS A 162 -2.71 3.92 24.16
CA LYS A 162 -1.39 4.09 24.78
C LYS A 162 -0.29 4.27 23.74
N VAL A 163 -0.53 3.89 22.49
CA VAL A 163 0.41 3.99 21.38
C VAL A 163 0.23 5.35 20.69
N PRO A 164 1.23 6.26 20.73
CA PRO A 164 1.03 7.64 20.27
C PRO A 164 0.56 7.79 18.81
N TRP A 165 1.05 6.96 17.90
CA TRP A 165 0.63 7.04 16.49
C TRP A 165 -0.81 6.55 16.28
N MET A 166 -1.32 5.65 17.13
CA MET A 166 -2.72 5.20 17.08
C MET A 166 -3.68 6.28 17.56
N VAL A 167 -3.26 7.17 18.47
CA VAL A 167 -4.04 8.36 18.86
C VAL A 167 -4.30 9.28 17.66
N VAL A 168 -3.32 9.42 16.75
CA VAL A 168 -3.48 10.21 15.52
C VAL A 168 -4.52 9.57 14.59
N ILE A 169 -4.54 8.24 14.49
CA ILE A 169 -5.56 7.51 13.72
C ILE A 169 -6.95 7.73 14.34
N ASP A 170 -7.05 7.63 15.67
CA ASP A 170 -8.30 7.84 16.41
C ASP A 170 -8.90 9.23 16.15
N GLN A 171 -8.09 10.27 16.27
CA GLN A 171 -8.51 11.66 16.02
C GLN A 171 -8.98 11.88 14.58
N ARG A 172 -8.31 11.29 13.60
CA ARG A 172 -8.71 11.38 12.19
C ARG A 172 -9.98 10.59 11.92
N ALA A 173 -10.14 9.42 12.54
CA ALA A 173 -11.37 8.64 12.48
C ALA A 173 -12.56 9.42 13.04
N ASP A 174 -12.38 10.15 14.14
CA ASP A 174 -13.41 11.03 14.69
C ASP A 174 -13.79 12.18 13.76
N GLN A 175 -12.81 12.84 13.14
CA GLN A 175 -13.06 13.89 12.15
C GLN A 175 -13.89 13.36 10.97
N LEU A 176 -13.57 12.16 10.48
CA LEU A 176 -14.31 11.55 9.38
C LEU A 176 -15.71 11.11 9.82
N LEU A 177 -15.86 10.51 11.01
CA LEU A 177 -17.16 10.14 11.58
C LEU A 177 -18.07 11.35 11.76
N GLU A 178 -17.55 12.47 12.26
CA GLU A 178 -18.30 13.71 12.41
C GLU A 178 -18.77 14.23 11.05
N LEU A 179 -17.89 14.23 10.05
CA LEU A 179 -18.21 14.67 8.70
C LEU A 179 -19.29 13.79 8.06
N LEU A 180 -19.15 12.46 8.16
CA LEU A 180 -20.12 11.49 7.66
C LEU A 180 -21.50 11.68 8.29
N ARG A 181 -21.59 12.05 9.56
CA ARG A 181 -22.87 12.24 10.28
C ARG A 181 -23.51 13.60 10.02
N LYS A 182 -22.72 14.67 9.94
CA LYS A 182 -23.24 16.05 9.89
C LYS A 182 -23.32 16.61 8.48
N ASN A 183 -22.38 16.24 7.60
CA ASN A 183 -22.29 16.77 6.26
C ASN A 183 -21.68 15.75 5.28
N PRO A 184 -22.40 14.68 4.93
CA PRO A 184 -21.91 13.66 4.02
C PRO A 184 -21.50 14.21 2.65
N SER A 185 -22.13 15.31 2.20
CA SER A 185 -21.85 15.93 0.91
C SER A 185 -20.42 16.48 0.80
N SER A 186 -19.76 16.80 1.92
CA SER A 186 -18.38 17.33 1.95
C SER A 186 -17.31 16.25 2.12
N VAL A 187 -17.68 14.96 2.27
CA VAL A 187 -16.70 13.87 2.45
C VAL A 187 -15.77 13.75 1.23
N ASN A 188 -16.33 13.79 0.02
CA ASN A 188 -15.54 13.68 -1.21
C ASN A 188 -14.53 14.82 -1.36
N GLU A 189 -14.90 16.03 -0.95
CA GLU A 189 -13.98 17.17 -0.95
C GLU A 189 -12.85 16.96 0.06
N LYS A 190 -13.17 16.54 1.29
CA LYS A 190 -12.18 16.22 2.32
C LYS A 190 -11.20 15.14 1.87
N MET A 191 -11.69 14.08 1.24
CA MET A 191 -10.86 12.99 0.73
C MET A 191 -9.94 13.43 -0.41
N LYS A 192 -10.40 14.32 -1.30
CA LYS A 192 -9.57 14.92 -2.36
C LYS A 192 -8.45 15.79 -1.78
N VAL A 193 -8.76 16.58 -0.75
CA VAL A 193 -7.75 17.38 -0.02
C VAL A 193 -6.70 16.46 0.58
N TRP A 194 -7.12 15.43 1.31
CA TRP A 194 -6.20 14.44 1.89
C TRP A 194 -5.36 13.73 0.83
N SER A 195 -5.95 13.32 -0.29
CA SER A 195 -5.23 12.70 -1.41
C SER A 195 -4.11 13.59 -1.92
N LYS A 196 -4.40 14.87 -2.14
CA LYS A 196 -3.41 15.85 -2.63
C LYS A 196 -2.31 16.10 -1.60
N GLU A 197 -2.66 16.25 -0.33
CA GLU A 197 -1.69 16.45 0.75
C GLU A 197 -0.76 15.24 0.91
N THR A 198 -1.32 14.02 0.97
CA THR A 198 -0.54 12.79 1.07
C THR A 198 0.42 12.69 -0.10
N LEU A 199 -0.08 12.83 -1.34
CA LEU A 199 0.76 12.76 -2.54
C LEU A 199 1.91 13.79 -2.49
N GLY A 200 1.63 15.02 -2.06
CA GLY A 200 2.65 16.05 -1.89
C GLY A 200 3.72 15.71 -0.85
N ARG A 201 3.36 14.98 0.22
CA ARG A 201 4.31 14.52 1.26
C ARG A 201 5.16 13.34 0.81
N LEU A 202 4.61 12.43 -0.01
CA LEU A 202 5.33 11.24 -0.49
C LEU A 202 6.51 11.57 -1.40
N LYS A 203 6.54 12.79 -1.99
CA LYS A 203 7.61 13.25 -2.90
C LYS A 203 7.93 12.21 -3.97
N LEU A 204 6.90 11.61 -4.58
CA LEU A 204 7.01 10.67 -5.70
C LEU A 204 7.45 11.38 -6.98
#